data_AF-Q7WUK7-F1
#
_entry.id   AF-Q7WUK7-F1
#
_cell.length_a   1.000
_cell.length_b   1.000
_cell.length_c   1.000
_cell.angle_alpha   90.00
_cell.angle_beta   90.00
_cell.angle_gamma   90.00
#
_symmetry.space_group_name_H-M   'P 1'
#
loop_
_entity.id
_entity.type
_entity.pdbx_description
1 polymer ?
#
loop_
_entity_poly.entity_id
_entity_poly.type
_entity_poly.pdbx_seq_one_letter_code
_entity_poly.pdbx_strand_id
1 'polypeptide(L)'
;MTFLGGSFLLDSLSRLLALVNQLSYSGKSISLDFSACDKSFSYLCRIGFFELIDPSVAVVPDVKDASCYYGHNSKVMEFGVINPEEPDESIPVQLKQAFIEQAGKKHSNAAFTMISELFGNVRDHSKSPIDGFAALQVYAKTNKIQTVISDSGVGIANSLRRVLKERYPEIY
;
A
#
# COMPACT_ATOMS: atom_id res chain seq x y z
N MET A 1 -6.70 -2.63 19.00
CA MET A 1 -6.21 -1.24 18.84
C MET A 1 -7.45 -0.38 18.60
N THR A 2 -7.70 0.64 19.42
CA THR A 2 -8.90 1.49 19.31
C THR A 2 -8.53 2.83 18.68
N PHE A 3 -9.27 3.21 17.65
CA PHE A 3 -9.05 4.43 16.87
C PHE A 3 -10.04 5.50 17.28
N LEU A 4 -9.51 6.64 17.71
CA LEU A 4 -10.27 7.83 18.05
C LEU A 4 -10.22 8.77 16.83
N GLY A 5 -11.37 9.35 16.46
CA GLY A 5 -11.58 10.05 15.18
C GLY A 5 -10.45 10.98 14.69
N GLY A 6 -10.34 11.10 13.37
CA GLY A 6 -9.32 11.91 12.71
C GLY A 6 -9.19 11.59 11.22
N SER A 7 -8.45 12.41 10.48
CA SER A 7 -8.12 12.09 9.08
C SER A 7 -6.82 11.31 9.05
N PHE A 8 -6.81 10.18 8.35
CA PHE A 8 -5.61 9.39 8.13
C PHE A 8 -4.92 9.82 6.84
N LEU A 9 -3.60 9.98 6.90
CA LEU A 9 -2.75 10.14 5.70
C LEU A 9 -2.46 8.76 5.11
N LEU A 10 -2.26 8.70 3.80
CA LEU A 10 -2.04 7.46 3.07
C LEU A 10 -0.80 6.72 3.57
N ASP A 11 0.28 7.46 3.89
CA ASP A 11 1.49 6.87 4.48
C ASP A 11 1.23 6.14 5.80
N SER A 12 0.37 6.70 6.64
CA SER A 12 0.10 6.20 7.98
C SER A 12 -0.76 4.95 7.88
N LEU A 13 -1.73 4.94 6.96
CA LEU A 13 -2.51 3.76 6.62
C LEU A 13 -1.65 2.65 6.06
N SER A 14 -0.75 2.95 5.13
CA SER A 14 0.13 1.91 4.57
C SER A 14 1.00 1.23 5.63
N ARG A 15 1.54 2.00 6.59
CA ARG A 15 2.34 1.46 7.68
C ARG A 15 1.50 0.62 8.63
N LEU A 16 0.27 1.06 8.91
CA LEU A 16 -0.66 0.30 9.73
C LEU A 16 -1.02 -1.03 9.05
N LEU A 17 -1.35 -1.02 7.75
CA LEU A 17 -1.67 -2.21 6.97
C LEU A 17 -0.51 -3.22 6.99
N ALA A 18 0.70 -2.76 6.66
CA ALA A 18 1.89 -3.60 6.69
C ALA A 18 2.14 -4.20 8.08
N LEU A 19 2.05 -3.38 9.13
CA LEU A 19 2.26 -3.83 10.50
C LEU A 19 1.21 -4.87 10.92
N VAL A 20 -0.07 -4.63 10.65
CA VAL A 20 -1.16 -5.52 11.04
C VAL A 20 -1.01 -6.88 10.35
N ASN A 21 -0.75 -6.90 9.04
CA ASN A 21 -0.57 -8.14 8.31
C ASN A 21 0.68 -8.91 8.77
N GLN A 22 1.79 -8.21 9.06
CA GLN A 22 3.01 -8.85 9.59
C GLN A 22 2.81 -9.43 10.98
N LEU A 23 2.07 -8.74 11.86
CA LEU A 23 1.73 -9.24 13.18
C LEU A 23 0.79 -10.46 13.08
N SER A 24 -0.19 -10.42 12.17
CA SER A 24 -1.10 -11.55 11.92
C SER A 24 -0.33 -12.77 11.43
N TYR A 25 0.53 -12.59 10.43
CA TYR A 25 1.42 -13.63 9.91
C TYR A 25 2.35 -14.21 11.00
N SER A 26 2.73 -13.40 11.99
CA SER A 26 3.51 -13.84 13.15
C SER A 26 2.68 -14.57 14.22
N GLY A 27 1.41 -14.89 13.94
CA GLY A 27 0.49 -15.61 14.82
C GLY A 27 -0.10 -14.75 15.96
N LYS A 28 -0.07 -13.42 15.85
CA LYS A 28 -0.69 -12.54 16.85
C LYS A 28 -2.17 -12.35 16.55
N SER A 29 -3.00 -12.46 17.57
CA SER A 29 -4.42 -12.07 17.48
C SER A 29 -4.53 -10.54 17.51
N ILE A 30 -5.15 -9.99 16.48
CA ILE A 30 -5.29 -8.53 16.30
C ILE A 30 -6.76 -8.19 16.17
N SER A 31 -7.15 -7.10 16.84
CA SER A 31 -8.43 -6.46 16.64
C SER A 31 -8.23 -4.96 16.38
N LEU A 32 -8.93 -4.41 15.40
CA LEU A 32 -8.96 -3.00 15.06
C LEU A 32 -10.38 -2.47 15.30
N ASP A 33 -10.51 -1.53 16.22
CA ASP A 33 -11.79 -0.95 16.62
C ASP A 33 -11.86 0.52 16.17
N PHE A 34 -12.73 0.77 15.20
CA PHE A 34 -13.04 2.06 14.61
C PHE A 34 -14.44 2.57 15.02
N SER A 35 -15.10 1.97 16.03
CA SER A 35 -16.45 2.39 16.46
C SER A 35 -16.54 3.84 16.94
N ALA A 36 -15.41 4.47 17.28
CA ALA A 36 -15.35 5.89 17.65
C ALA A 36 -15.01 6.83 16.46
N CYS A 37 -15.01 6.35 15.21
CA CYS A 37 -14.60 7.15 14.05
C CYS A 37 -15.29 6.82 12.71
N ASP A 38 -16.62 6.81 12.69
CA ASP A 38 -17.47 6.46 11.53
C ASP A 38 -17.07 7.10 10.19
N LYS A 39 -16.70 8.39 10.19
CA LYS A 39 -16.29 9.10 8.97
C LYS A 39 -15.01 8.51 8.38
N SER A 40 -14.03 8.24 9.23
CA SER A 40 -12.75 7.67 8.86
C SER A 40 -12.94 6.22 8.43
N PHE A 41 -13.75 5.45 9.15
CA PHE A 41 -14.11 4.08 8.78
C PHE A 41 -14.75 3.98 7.39
N SER A 42 -15.72 4.85 7.10
CA SER A 42 -16.37 4.90 5.79
C SER A 42 -15.39 5.25 4.67
N TYR A 43 -14.44 6.15 4.95
CA TYR A 43 -13.36 6.47 4.02
C TYR A 43 -12.41 5.27 3.81
N LEU A 44 -12.05 4.52 4.86
CA LEU A 44 -11.21 3.32 4.75
C LEU A 44 -11.87 2.24 3.90
N CYS A 45 -13.19 2.04 4.04
CA CYS A 45 -13.96 1.18 3.14
C CYS A 45 -13.85 1.70 1.70
N ARG A 46 -14.08 3.01 1.48
CA ARG A 46 -14.04 3.63 0.16
C ARG A 46 -12.70 3.44 -0.56
N ILE A 47 -11.59 3.38 0.16
CA ILE A 47 -10.27 3.24 -0.46
C ILE A 47 -9.77 1.79 -0.55
N GLY A 48 -10.59 0.79 -0.22
CA GLY A 48 -10.19 -0.63 -0.24
C GLY A 48 -9.19 -1.02 0.84
N PHE A 49 -9.01 -0.21 1.89
CA PHE A 49 -8.02 -0.48 2.95
C PHE A 49 -8.24 -1.83 3.62
N PHE A 50 -9.49 -2.17 3.92
CA PHE A 50 -9.85 -3.39 4.64
C PHE A 50 -9.77 -4.65 3.78
N GLU A 51 -9.80 -4.53 2.45
CA GLU A 51 -9.70 -5.67 1.53
C GLU A 51 -8.32 -6.33 1.57
N LEU A 52 -7.31 -5.57 1.98
CA LEU A 52 -5.94 -6.04 2.09
C LEU A 52 -5.57 -6.49 3.50
N ILE A 53 -6.46 -6.34 4.48
CA ILE A 53 -6.19 -6.83 5.83
C ILE A 53 -6.34 -8.35 5.84
N ASP A 54 -5.38 -9.03 6.49
CA ASP A 54 -5.45 -10.47 6.67
C ASP A 54 -6.79 -10.90 7.31
N PRO A 55 -7.50 -11.92 6.75
CA PRO A 55 -8.85 -12.30 7.19
C PRO A 55 -8.96 -12.72 8.66
N SER A 56 -7.86 -13.06 9.33
CA SER A 56 -7.88 -13.42 10.76
C SER A 56 -7.93 -12.20 11.70
N VAL A 57 -7.74 -10.99 11.17
CA VAL A 57 -7.80 -9.75 11.94
C VAL A 57 -9.26 -9.32 12.13
N ALA A 58 -9.67 -9.16 13.38
CA ALA A 58 -11.02 -8.70 13.69
C ALA A 58 -11.14 -7.18 13.48
N VAL A 59 -12.09 -6.73 12.67
CA VAL A 59 -12.36 -5.30 12.45
C VAL A 59 -13.75 -4.97 12.97
N VAL A 60 -13.87 -3.86 13.71
CA VAL A 60 -15.14 -3.36 14.25
C VAL A 60 -15.30 -1.88 13.86
N PRO A 61 -16.45 -1.42 13.36
CA PRO A 61 -17.63 -2.20 13.00
C PRO A 61 -17.41 -3.07 11.74
N ASP A 62 -18.42 -3.85 11.36
CA ASP A 62 -18.36 -4.69 10.16
C ASP A 62 -18.04 -3.85 8.91
N VAL A 63 -17.07 -4.34 8.13
CA VAL A 63 -16.61 -3.70 6.90
C VAL A 63 -17.73 -3.64 5.88
N LYS A 64 -17.92 -2.46 5.29
CA LYS A 64 -18.93 -2.25 4.24
C LYS A 64 -18.26 -2.38 2.88
N ASP A 65 -18.90 -3.10 1.96
CA ASP A 65 -18.48 -3.14 0.58
C ASP A 65 -18.67 -1.76 -0.08
N ALA A 66 -17.58 -1.20 -0.59
CA ALA A 66 -17.54 0.07 -1.31
C ALA A 66 -16.92 -0.07 -2.71
N SER A 67 -16.74 -1.31 -3.19
CA SER A 67 -16.11 -1.64 -4.47
C SER A 67 -16.81 -1.00 -5.68
N CYS A 68 -18.13 -0.76 -5.58
CA CYS A 68 -18.92 -0.08 -6.61
C CYS A 68 -18.47 1.38 -6.89
N TYR A 69 -17.61 1.94 -6.05
CA TYR A 69 -17.05 3.28 -6.24
C TYR A 69 -15.62 3.28 -6.79
N TYR A 70 -14.97 2.12 -6.96
CA TYR A 70 -13.55 2.04 -7.29
C TYR A 70 -13.25 2.55 -8.70
N GLY A 71 -12.09 3.19 -8.88
CA GLY A 71 -11.71 3.78 -10.17
C GLY A 71 -12.55 5.00 -10.62
N HIS A 72 -13.60 5.39 -9.88
CA HIS A 72 -14.47 6.51 -10.26
C HIS A 72 -13.92 7.89 -9.85
N ASN A 73 -12.75 7.95 -9.20
CA ASN A 73 -12.18 9.20 -8.69
C ASN A 73 -10.69 9.27 -9.00
N SER A 74 -10.28 10.11 -9.95
CA SER A 74 -8.87 10.21 -10.34
C SER A 74 -7.93 10.83 -9.30
N LYS A 75 -8.47 11.34 -8.18
CA LYS A 75 -7.68 11.81 -7.03
C LYS A 75 -7.32 10.68 -6.05
N VAL A 76 -7.89 9.49 -6.22
CA VAL A 76 -7.67 8.35 -5.35
C VAL A 76 -7.52 7.11 -6.22
N MET A 77 -6.40 6.43 -6.09
CA MET A 77 -6.32 5.03 -6.45
C MET A 77 -6.49 4.24 -5.16
N GLU A 78 -7.50 3.38 -5.14
CA GLU A 78 -7.74 2.46 -4.04
C GLU A 78 -6.53 1.54 -3.80
N PHE A 79 -6.46 0.93 -2.61
CA PHE A 79 -5.41 -0.03 -2.28
C PHE A 79 -5.52 -1.24 -3.21
N GLY A 80 -4.53 -1.44 -4.07
CA GLY A 80 -4.41 -2.58 -4.96
C GLY A 80 -3.37 -3.57 -4.45
N VAL A 81 -3.68 -4.86 -4.54
CA VAL A 81 -2.78 -5.96 -4.17
C VAL A 81 -1.69 -6.11 -5.23
N ILE A 82 -0.44 -6.27 -4.80
CA ILE A 82 0.68 -6.66 -5.65
C ILE A 82 1.02 -8.11 -5.30
N ASN A 83 0.33 -9.03 -5.97
CA ASN A 83 0.58 -10.46 -5.84
C ASN A 83 1.71 -10.86 -6.82
N PRO A 84 2.80 -11.51 -6.34
CA PRO A 84 3.90 -11.95 -7.20
C PRO A 84 3.51 -13.03 -8.24
N GLU A 85 2.52 -13.86 -7.94
CA GLU A 85 2.06 -14.96 -8.79
C GLU A 85 1.03 -14.47 -9.83
N GLU A 86 0.12 -13.60 -9.42
CA GLU A 86 -0.92 -13.00 -10.27
C GLU A 86 -0.90 -11.47 -10.16
N PRO A 87 0.08 -10.78 -10.78
CA PRO A 87 0.20 -9.33 -10.67
C PRO A 87 -0.91 -8.60 -11.42
N ASP A 88 -1.53 -7.61 -10.77
CA ASP A 88 -2.44 -6.67 -11.43
C ASP A 88 -1.63 -5.60 -12.19
N GLU A 89 -1.39 -5.87 -13.47
CA GLU A 89 -0.68 -4.98 -14.39
C GLU A 89 -1.45 -3.67 -14.69
N SER A 90 -2.68 -3.52 -14.20
CA SER A 90 -3.41 -2.25 -14.28
C SER A 90 -2.91 -1.23 -13.24
N ILE A 91 -2.28 -1.66 -12.14
CA ILE A 91 -1.80 -0.78 -11.06
C ILE A 91 -0.83 0.30 -11.57
N PRO A 92 0.27 -0.03 -12.29
CA PRO A 92 1.17 0.98 -12.84
C PRO A 92 0.46 1.95 -13.80
N VAL A 93 -0.53 1.46 -14.56
CA VAL A 93 -1.30 2.28 -15.51
C VAL A 93 -2.21 3.27 -14.77
N GLN A 94 -2.89 2.84 -13.71
CA GLN A 94 -3.73 3.69 -12.87
C GLN A 94 -2.90 4.77 -12.17
N LEU A 95 -1.74 4.40 -11.59
CA LEU A 95 -0.81 5.34 -10.98
C LEU A 95 -0.30 6.38 -11.99
N LYS A 96 0.03 5.96 -13.20
CA LYS A 96 0.43 6.86 -14.30
C LYS A 96 -0.66 7.85 -14.64
N GLN A 97 -1.91 7.38 -14.80
CA GLN A 97 -3.02 8.22 -15.20
C GLN A 97 -3.31 9.28 -14.14
N ALA A 98 -3.36 8.87 -12.87
CA ALA A 98 -3.52 9.79 -11.75
C ALA A 98 -2.38 10.82 -11.68
N PHE A 99 -1.13 10.41 -11.94
CA PHE A 99 0.00 11.34 -12.00
C PHE A 99 -0.11 12.34 -13.15
N ILE A 100 -0.45 11.89 -14.37
CA ILE A 100 -0.61 12.75 -15.55
C ILE A 100 -1.67 13.82 -15.31
N GLU A 101 -2.80 13.44 -14.71
CA GLU A 101 -3.90 14.36 -14.46
C GLU A 101 -3.54 15.49 -13.49
N GLN A 102 -2.61 15.24 -12.56
CA GLN A 102 -2.22 16.21 -11.54
C GLN A 102 -0.96 17.00 -11.89
N ALA A 103 0.05 16.35 -12.47
CA ALA A 103 1.37 16.93 -12.74
C ALA A 103 1.60 17.29 -14.22
N GLY A 104 0.66 16.90 -15.10
CA GLY A 104 0.78 17.08 -16.54
C GLY A 104 1.75 16.10 -17.20
N LYS A 105 1.83 16.15 -18.53
CA LYS A 105 2.58 15.19 -19.36
C LYS A 105 4.10 15.41 -19.37
N LYS A 106 4.58 16.57 -18.90
CA LYS A 106 5.99 16.99 -19.07
C LYS A 106 6.98 16.04 -18.41
N HIS A 107 6.62 15.44 -17.28
CA HIS A 107 7.47 14.51 -16.51
C HIS A 107 6.82 13.14 -16.29
N SER A 108 5.71 12.85 -16.97
CA SER A 108 4.93 11.64 -16.73
C SER A 108 5.69 10.36 -17.05
N ASN A 109 6.55 10.36 -18.07
CA ASN A 109 7.32 9.17 -18.44
C ASN A 109 8.38 8.83 -17.39
N ALA A 110 9.10 9.83 -16.86
CA ALA A 110 10.10 9.61 -15.82
C ALA A 110 9.47 9.13 -14.51
N ALA A 111 8.36 9.75 -14.09
CA ALA A 111 7.61 9.31 -12.92
C ALA A 111 7.04 7.90 -13.12
N PHE A 112 6.52 7.60 -14.32
CA PHE A 112 6.03 6.26 -14.66
C PHE A 112 7.13 5.22 -14.60
N THR A 113 8.30 5.48 -15.19
CA THR A 113 9.44 4.56 -15.09
C THR A 113 9.78 4.29 -13.64
N MET A 114 9.91 5.33 -12.80
CA MET A 114 10.18 5.13 -11.37
C MET A 114 9.11 4.26 -10.68
N ILE A 115 7.83 4.52 -10.94
CA ILE A 115 6.72 3.76 -10.36
C ILE A 115 6.74 2.30 -10.81
N SER A 116 6.91 2.05 -12.12
CA SER A 116 6.95 0.71 -12.70
C SER A 116 8.15 -0.10 -12.20
N GLU A 117 9.31 0.54 -12.03
CA GLU A 117 10.49 -0.11 -11.44
C GLU A 117 10.25 -0.48 -9.97
N LEU A 118 9.63 0.41 -9.18
CA LEU A 118 9.26 0.10 -7.80
C LEU A 118 8.24 -1.04 -7.71
N PHE A 119 7.23 -1.04 -8.57
CA PHE A 119 6.24 -2.11 -8.67
C PHE A 119 6.89 -3.44 -9.07
N GLY A 120 7.75 -3.42 -10.10
CA GLY A 120 8.51 -4.60 -10.54
C GLY A 120 9.38 -5.17 -9.43
N ASN A 121 10.00 -4.32 -8.60
CA ASN A 121 10.77 -4.78 -7.45
C ASN A 121 9.91 -5.53 -6.41
N VAL A 122 8.70 -5.03 -6.11
CA VAL A 122 7.79 -5.72 -5.18
C VAL A 122 7.35 -7.07 -5.75
N ARG A 123 6.93 -7.07 -7.03
CA ARG A 123 6.50 -8.28 -7.74
C ARG A 123 7.62 -9.34 -7.79
N ASP A 124 8.79 -8.95 -8.27
CA ASP A 124 9.85 -9.91 -8.64
C ASP A 124 10.76 -10.29 -7.46
N HIS A 125 10.82 -9.44 -6.42
CA HIS A 125 11.90 -9.51 -5.43
C HIS A 125 11.48 -9.42 -3.97
N SER A 126 10.18 -9.29 -3.65
CA SER A 126 9.74 -9.24 -2.25
C SER A 126 10.12 -10.50 -1.47
N LYS A 127 10.03 -11.69 -2.09
CA LYS A 127 10.25 -13.00 -1.42
C LYS A 127 9.47 -13.14 -0.10
N SER A 128 8.34 -12.46 -0.01
CA SER A 128 7.49 -12.44 1.16
C SER A 128 6.29 -13.37 0.94
N PRO A 129 5.83 -14.08 1.97
CA PRO A 129 4.55 -14.77 1.95
C PRO A 129 3.35 -13.83 2.13
N ILE A 130 3.59 -12.54 2.40
CA ILE A 130 2.56 -11.51 2.51
C ILE A 130 2.61 -10.67 1.24
N ASP A 131 1.46 -10.54 0.57
CA ASP A 131 1.34 -9.74 -0.64
C ASP A 131 1.74 -8.29 -0.41
N GLY A 132 2.33 -7.69 -1.45
CA GLY A 132 2.59 -6.26 -1.49
C GLY A 132 1.32 -5.48 -1.80
N PHE A 133 1.43 -4.16 -1.79
CA PHE A 133 0.31 -3.31 -2.17
C PHE A 133 0.76 -1.95 -2.70
N ALA A 134 -0.10 -1.33 -3.49
CA ALA A 134 0.05 0.05 -3.94
C ALA A 134 -1.22 0.86 -3.73
N ALA A 135 -1.05 2.16 -3.53
CA ALA A 135 -2.17 3.11 -3.45
C ALA A 135 -1.70 4.52 -3.82
N LEU A 136 -2.63 5.40 -4.19
CA LEU A 136 -2.34 6.81 -4.48
C LEU A 136 -3.44 7.72 -3.97
N GLN A 137 -3.04 8.88 -3.44
CA GLN A 137 -3.95 9.94 -3.05
C GLN A 137 -3.43 11.32 -3.43
N VAL A 138 -4.33 12.17 -3.90
CA VAL A 138 -4.09 13.57 -4.20
C VAL A 138 -4.69 14.45 -3.10
N TYR A 139 -3.84 15.18 -2.41
CA TYR A 139 -4.20 16.16 -1.39
C TYR A 139 -4.27 17.56 -1.99
N ALA A 140 -5.45 17.91 -2.51
CA ALA A 140 -5.69 19.17 -3.21
C ALA A 140 -5.36 20.42 -2.36
N LYS A 141 -5.60 20.38 -1.04
CA LYS A 141 -5.32 21.52 -0.14
C LYS A 141 -3.84 21.88 -0.08
N THR A 142 -2.95 20.92 -0.30
CA THR A 142 -1.49 21.07 -0.20
C THR A 142 -0.79 20.87 -1.54
N ASN A 143 -1.53 20.71 -2.64
CA ASN A 143 -1.01 20.36 -3.96
C ASN A 143 -0.01 19.19 -3.93
N LYS A 144 -0.30 18.17 -3.12
CA LYS A 144 0.58 17.02 -2.90
C LYS A 144 -0.04 15.75 -3.47
N ILE A 145 0.74 14.99 -4.23
CA ILE A 145 0.43 13.61 -4.60
C ILE A 145 1.23 12.71 -3.66
N GLN A 146 0.57 11.71 -3.08
CA GLN A 146 1.23 10.67 -2.31
C GLN A 146 0.93 9.32 -2.95
N THR A 147 1.98 8.56 -3.25
CA THR A 147 1.90 7.18 -3.71
C THR A 147 2.62 6.32 -2.71
N VAL A 148 2.06 5.16 -2.43
CA VAL A 148 2.72 4.11 -1.67
C VAL A 148 2.82 2.88 -2.56
N ILE A 149 3.99 2.24 -2.53
CA ILE A 149 4.26 0.92 -3.07
C ILE A 149 5.01 0.20 -1.95
N SER A 150 4.44 -0.90 -1.45
CA SER A 150 4.97 -1.61 -0.28
C SER A 150 5.11 -3.08 -0.59
N ASP A 151 6.20 -3.66 -0.12
CA ASP A 151 6.33 -5.11 0.10
C ASP A 151 6.44 -5.40 1.60
N SER A 152 6.26 -6.67 1.97
CA SER A 152 6.64 -7.21 3.29
C SER A 152 7.89 -8.09 3.17
N GLY A 153 8.77 -7.76 2.23
CA GLY A 153 9.95 -8.53 1.88
C GLY A 153 11.08 -8.40 2.90
N VAL A 154 12.16 -9.12 2.62
CA VAL A 154 13.35 -9.19 3.51
C VAL A 154 14.01 -7.81 3.69
N GLY A 155 13.75 -6.88 2.76
CA GLY A 155 14.27 -5.51 2.77
C GLY A 155 15.65 -5.38 2.14
N ILE A 156 15.94 -4.20 1.58
CA ILE A 156 17.17 -3.91 0.83
C ILE A 156 18.43 -4.14 1.68
N ALA A 157 18.43 -3.70 2.94
CA ALA A 157 19.60 -3.83 3.82
C ALA A 157 19.97 -5.30 4.06
N ASN A 158 18.99 -6.18 4.22
CA ASN A 158 19.25 -7.61 4.42
C ASN A 158 19.70 -8.29 3.12
N SER A 159 19.12 -7.91 1.98
CA SER A 159 19.58 -8.37 0.66
C SER A 159 21.03 -7.97 0.39
N LEU A 160 21.41 -6.71 0.67
CA LEU A 160 22.79 -6.24 0.53
C LEU A 160 23.75 -6.92 1.50
N ARG A 161 23.36 -7.09 2.77
CA ARG A 161 24.16 -7.82 3.77
C ARG A 161 24.48 -9.25 3.33
N ARG A 162 23.54 -9.93 2.67
CA ARG A 162 23.79 -11.28 2.14
C ARG A 162 24.88 -11.27 1.07
N VAL A 163 24.82 -10.32 0.15
CA VAL A 163 25.84 -10.16 -0.91
C VAL A 163 27.20 -9.77 -0.33
N LEU A 164 27.23 -8.86 0.66
CA LEU A 164 28.46 -8.49 1.36
C LEU A 164 29.10 -9.71 2.02
N LYS A 165 28.32 -10.53 2.72
CA LYS A 165 28.83 -11.76 3.33
C LYS A 165 29.40 -12.76 2.32
N GLU A 166 28.76 -12.89 1.15
CA GLU A 166 29.16 -13.85 0.10
C GLU A 166 30.36 -13.37 -0.72
N ARG A 167 30.47 -12.06 -1.01
CA ARG A 167 31.45 -11.52 -1.98
C ARG A 167 32.52 -10.61 -1.39
N TYR A 168 32.27 -10.03 -0.22
CA TYR A 168 33.15 -9.06 0.45
C TYR A 168 33.23 -9.33 1.97
N PRO A 169 33.62 -10.56 2.39
CA PRO A 169 33.59 -10.96 3.80
C PRO A 169 34.50 -10.12 4.71
N GLU A 170 35.50 -9.43 4.15
CA GLU A 170 36.44 -8.56 4.85
C GLU A 170 35.83 -7.23 5.34
N ILE A 171 34.69 -6.81 4.78
CA ILE A 171 33.95 -5.60 5.19
C ILE A 171 32.53 -5.91 5.69
N TYR A 172 32.21 -7.19 5.89
CA TYR A 172 30.97 -7.63 6.54
C TYR A 172 31.05 -7.42 8.06
#